data_AF-A0A918NAT5-F1
#
_entry.id   AF-A0A918NAT5-F1
#
_cell.length_a   1.000
_cell.length_b   1.000
_cell.length_c   1.000
_cell.angle_alpha   90.00
_cell.angle_beta   90.00
_cell.angle_gamma   90.00
#
_symmetry.space_group_name_H-M   'P 1'
#
loop_
_entity.id
_entity.type
_entity.pdbx_description
1 polymer ?
#
loop_
_entity_poly.entity_id
_entity_poly.type
_entity_poly.pdbx_seq_one_letter_code
_entity_poly.pdbx_strand_id
1 'polypeptide(L)'
;MSVCTTWAHAKRALALLDQGRTLNSVSKETGVSRAAIRSWRTRVEPRSRADRPCPRCQGAPGRPDRPASYAYLLGFYLGDGCISAHRRGVHYLRIVCDNAWPGLITLEPWQQEIVDAHPWEFIRGLIHSDGCRVTNWTTRLVGGERKRYEYPRYFFTDVSDDTRKLFTDTLDRLGVEWTHCTRHGSPYNISVARRASVALMDAHVGPEH
;
A
#
# COMPACT_ATOMS: atom_id res chain seq x y z
N MET A 1 14.61 9.23 -10.29
CA MET A 1 14.91 9.89 -9.00
C MET A 1 14.00 11.10 -8.85
N SER A 2 13.25 11.18 -7.76
CA SER A 2 12.38 12.33 -7.47
C SER A 2 13.22 13.62 -7.33
N VAL A 3 12.65 14.76 -7.74
CA VAL A 3 13.26 16.10 -7.64
C VAL A 3 13.76 16.40 -6.21
N CYS A 4 13.06 15.86 -5.19
CA CYS A 4 13.39 16.01 -3.77
C CYS A 4 14.70 15.30 -3.38
N THR A 5 14.92 14.09 -3.92
CA THR A 5 16.15 13.30 -3.68
C THR A 5 17.36 14.02 -4.26
N THR A 6 17.22 14.65 -5.42
CA THR A 6 18.31 15.42 -6.07
C THR A 6 18.76 16.63 -5.25
N TRP A 7 17.86 17.32 -4.53
CA TRP A 7 18.24 18.55 -3.82
C TRP A 7 18.99 18.30 -2.50
N ALA A 8 18.57 17.29 -1.73
CA ALA A 8 19.29 16.89 -0.52
C ALA A 8 20.69 16.35 -0.86
N HIS A 9 20.79 15.53 -1.92
CA HIS A 9 22.08 15.06 -2.41
C HIS A 9 22.94 16.20 -2.98
N ALA A 10 22.35 17.19 -3.65
CA ALA A 10 23.07 18.36 -4.15
C ALA A 10 23.66 19.21 -3.01
N LYS A 11 22.86 19.56 -1.99
CA LYS A 11 23.34 20.29 -0.82
C LYS A 11 24.48 19.57 -0.11
N ARG A 12 24.32 18.26 0.13
CA ARG A 12 25.36 17.45 0.77
C ARG A 12 26.64 17.39 -0.08
N ALA A 13 26.52 17.18 -1.38
CA ALA A 13 27.68 17.13 -2.28
C ALA A 13 28.41 18.47 -2.36
N LEU A 14 27.70 19.59 -2.40
CA LEU A 14 28.29 20.93 -2.43
C LEU A 14 28.96 21.29 -1.09
N ALA A 15 28.34 20.97 0.04
CA ALA A 15 28.95 21.20 1.36
C ALA A 15 30.27 20.43 1.54
N LEU A 16 30.35 19.20 1.01
CA LEU A 16 31.60 18.43 1.01
C LEU A 16 32.67 19.09 0.10
N LEU A 17 32.28 19.69 -1.03
CA LEU A 17 33.22 20.42 -1.87
C LEU A 17 33.73 21.70 -1.20
N ASP A 18 32.88 22.42 -0.46
CA ASP A 18 33.25 23.64 0.27
C ASP A 18 34.28 23.35 1.39
N GLN A 19 34.31 22.11 1.89
CA GLN A 19 35.35 21.62 2.79
C GLN A 19 36.69 21.31 2.08
N GLY A 20 36.84 21.66 0.80
CA GLY A 20 38.06 21.42 0.01
C GLY A 20 38.18 20.00 -0.54
N ARG A 21 37.14 19.16 -0.43
CA ARG A 21 37.18 17.78 -0.94
C ARG A 21 37.16 17.76 -2.46
N THR A 22 37.79 16.75 -3.07
CA THR A 22 37.81 16.60 -4.53
C THR A 22 36.51 15.98 -5.06
N LEU A 23 36.14 16.31 -6.31
CA LEU A 23 34.96 15.75 -6.99
C LEU A 23 34.93 14.21 -6.99
N ASN A 24 36.10 13.57 -7.12
CA ASN A 24 36.21 12.11 -7.07
C ASN A 24 35.86 11.56 -5.68
N SER A 25 36.34 12.20 -4.63
CA SER A 25 36.04 11.79 -3.25
C SER A 25 34.55 11.96 -2.93
N VAL A 26 33.96 13.10 -3.31
CA VAL A 26 32.53 13.38 -3.07
C VAL A 26 31.64 12.42 -3.86
N SER A 27 31.99 12.12 -5.11
CA SER A 27 31.25 11.17 -5.96
C SER A 27 31.25 9.75 -5.37
N LYS A 28 32.41 9.27 -4.89
CA LYS A 28 32.52 7.96 -4.23
C LYS A 28 31.70 7.89 -2.93
N GLU A 29 31.72 8.95 -2.14
CA GLU A 29 31.04 8.98 -0.84
C GLU A 29 29.52 9.11 -0.97
N THR A 30 29.05 9.93 -1.93
CA THR A 30 27.61 10.25 -2.08
C THR A 30 26.89 9.35 -3.09
N GLY A 31 27.63 8.58 -3.90
CA GLY A 31 27.06 7.81 -5.02
C GLY A 31 26.59 8.67 -6.20
N VAL A 32 26.76 10.00 -6.13
CA VAL A 32 26.34 10.93 -7.18
C VAL A 32 27.43 11.00 -8.27
N SER A 33 27.03 11.04 -9.54
CA SER A 33 27.98 11.15 -10.65
C SER A 33 28.74 12.48 -10.63
N ARG A 34 30.02 12.45 -11.01
CA ARG A 34 30.86 13.65 -11.11
C ARG A 34 30.28 14.71 -12.05
N ALA A 35 29.56 14.28 -13.08
CA ALA A 35 28.87 15.17 -14.02
C ALA A 35 27.72 15.93 -13.34
N ALA A 36 26.90 15.26 -12.53
CA ALA A 36 25.84 15.89 -11.76
C ALA A 36 26.40 16.89 -10.74
N ILE A 37 27.47 16.52 -10.02
CA ILE A 37 28.12 17.42 -9.06
C ILE A 37 28.70 18.67 -9.76
N ARG A 38 29.33 18.52 -10.94
CA ARG A 38 29.78 19.66 -11.76
C ARG A 38 28.63 20.54 -12.23
N SER A 39 27.53 19.92 -12.67
CA SER A 39 26.32 20.65 -13.07
C SER A 39 25.80 21.53 -11.92
N TRP A 40 25.77 21.02 -10.69
CA TRP A 40 25.32 21.78 -9.53
C TRP A 40 26.21 22.96 -9.16
N ARG A 41 27.53 22.88 -9.38
CA ARG A 41 28.42 24.05 -9.21
C ARG A 41 28.06 25.21 -10.15
N THR A 42 27.43 24.89 -11.28
CA THR A 42 27.04 25.88 -12.29
C THR A 42 25.61 26.36 -12.08
N ARG A 43 24.74 25.50 -11.53
CA ARG A 43 23.35 25.83 -11.18
C ARG A 43 22.85 24.88 -10.09
N VAL A 44 22.71 25.41 -8.86
CA VAL A 44 22.30 24.65 -7.66
C VAL A 44 20.78 24.47 -7.60
N GLU A 45 20.02 25.49 -8.01
CA GLU A 45 18.56 25.45 -7.99
C GLU A 45 18.00 24.49 -9.07
N PRO A 46 17.14 23.52 -8.69
CA PRO A 46 16.28 22.85 -9.65
C PRO A 46 15.43 23.89 -10.38
N ARG A 47 15.20 23.72 -11.69
CA ARG A 47 14.17 24.50 -12.38
C ARG A 47 12.85 24.30 -11.63
N SER A 48 12.31 25.37 -11.03
CA SER A 48 11.02 25.30 -10.37
C SER A 48 9.99 24.85 -11.39
N ARG A 49 9.35 23.71 -11.13
CA ARG A 49 8.08 23.38 -11.77
C ARG A 49 6.99 23.79 -10.77
N ALA A 50 6.42 24.96 -11.02
CA ALA A 50 5.19 25.52 -10.46
C ALA A 50 5.14 25.96 -8.98
N ASP A 51 4.28 26.95 -8.74
CA ASP A 51 3.97 27.71 -7.51
C ASP A 51 3.51 26.91 -6.27
N ARG A 52 3.64 25.59 -6.23
CA ARG A 52 3.18 24.77 -5.09
C ARG A 52 4.33 24.03 -4.39
N PRO A 53 4.47 24.18 -3.06
CA PRO A 53 5.45 23.42 -2.29
C PRO A 53 5.10 21.93 -2.32
N CYS A 54 6.05 21.09 -2.73
CA CYS A 54 5.86 19.64 -2.80
C CYS A 54 5.43 19.09 -1.42
N PRO A 55 4.26 18.44 -1.28
CA PRO A 55 3.74 17.96 0.00
C PRO A 55 4.64 16.93 0.70
N ARG A 56 5.59 16.31 -0.02
CA ARG A 56 6.61 15.41 0.56
C ARG A 56 7.89 16.12 1.02
N CYS A 57 8.19 17.31 0.51
CA CYS A 57 9.43 18.03 0.79
C CYS A 57 9.27 19.09 1.90
N GLN A 58 8.05 19.29 2.41
CA GLN A 58 7.79 20.23 3.50
C GLN A 58 8.24 19.60 4.83
N GLY A 59 8.90 20.38 5.69
CA GLY A 59 9.41 19.89 6.99
C GLY A 59 8.32 19.49 7.99
N ALA A 60 7.07 19.88 7.72
CA ALA A 60 5.89 19.41 8.41
C ALA A 60 4.82 19.05 7.35
N PRO A 61 4.06 17.95 7.53
CA PRO A 61 2.93 17.64 6.66
C PRO A 61 1.95 18.83 6.60
N GLY A 62 1.70 19.33 5.38
CA GLY A 62 0.72 20.39 5.16
C GLY A 62 -0.71 19.84 5.16
N ARG A 63 -1.71 20.74 5.30
CA ARG A 63 -3.11 20.36 5.08
C ARG A 63 -3.29 19.90 3.62
N PRO A 64 -4.07 18.83 3.36
CA PRO A 64 -4.35 18.41 1.99
C PRO A 64 -5.10 19.50 1.23
N ASP A 65 -4.80 19.63 -0.08
CA ASP A 65 -5.37 20.67 -0.97
C ASP A 65 -6.91 20.66 -1.00
N ARG A 66 -7.54 19.51 -0.71
CA ARG A 66 -9.00 19.35 -0.59
C ARG A 66 -9.38 18.74 0.76
N PRO A 67 -9.48 19.55 1.83
CA PRO A 67 -9.78 19.05 3.17
C PRO A 67 -11.09 18.29 3.26
N ALA A 68 -12.13 18.70 2.51
CA ALA A 68 -13.42 18.02 2.49
C ALA A 68 -13.34 16.62 1.85
N SER A 69 -12.65 16.48 0.71
CA SER A 69 -12.41 15.17 0.07
C SER A 69 -11.54 14.27 0.95
N TYR A 70 -10.53 14.84 1.60
CA TYR A 70 -9.72 14.10 2.57
C TYR A 70 -10.55 13.66 3.77
N ALA A 71 -11.36 14.54 4.37
CA ALA A 71 -12.22 14.20 5.50
C ALA A 71 -13.31 13.19 5.12
N TYR A 72 -13.82 13.24 3.89
CA TYR A 72 -14.75 12.26 3.34
C TYR A 72 -14.07 10.90 3.17
N LEU A 73 -12.92 10.83 2.49
CA LEU A 73 -12.17 9.57 2.31
C LEU A 73 -11.65 9.02 3.64
N LEU A 74 -11.24 9.90 4.56
CA LEU A 74 -10.84 9.54 5.90
C LEU A 74 -12.04 9.03 6.71
N GLY A 75 -13.19 9.71 6.66
CA GLY A 75 -14.42 9.25 7.31
C GLY A 75 -15.03 8.01 6.66
N PHE A 76 -14.70 7.74 5.40
CA PHE A 76 -15.03 6.50 4.69
C PHE A 76 -14.11 5.36 5.12
N TYR A 77 -12.80 5.61 5.19
CA TYR A 77 -11.78 4.65 5.63
C TYR A 77 -11.86 4.35 7.13
N LEU A 78 -12.10 5.37 7.96
CA LEU A 78 -12.41 5.27 9.38
C LEU A 78 -13.90 4.96 9.60
N GLY A 79 -14.69 4.82 8.55
CA GLY A 79 -16.15 4.77 8.56
C GLY A 79 -16.67 3.47 9.14
N ASP A 80 -16.41 3.28 10.41
CA ASP A 80 -16.55 2.03 11.08
C ASP A 80 -17.94 1.92 11.74
N GLY A 81 -18.94 1.77 10.87
CA GLY A 81 -20.20 1.07 11.15
C GLY A 81 -21.32 1.76 11.92
N CYS A 82 -22.39 0.97 12.15
CA CYS A 82 -23.57 1.38 12.89
C CYS A 82 -23.76 0.49 14.13
N ILE A 83 -24.22 1.09 15.23
CA ILE A 83 -24.61 0.37 16.44
C ILE A 83 -26.09 -0.01 16.29
N SER A 84 -26.34 -1.31 16.13
CA SER A 84 -27.70 -1.85 16.02
C SER A 84 -28.11 -2.52 17.34
N ALA A 85 -29.34 -2.27 17.79
CA ALA A 85 -29.91 -2.99 18.92
C ALA A 85 -30.17 -4.46 18.54
N HIS A 86 -29.78 -5.39 19.42
CA HIS A 86 -29.94 -6.82 19.28
C HIS A 86 -30.77 -7.39 20.45
N ARG A 87 -31.19 -8.66 20.33
CA ARG A 87 -31.98 -9.36 21.36
C ARG A 87 -31.31 -9.27 22.74
N ARG A 88 -32.14 -9.20 23.79
CA ARG A 88 -31.71 -9.10 25.20
C ARG A 88 -30.94 -7.80 25.54
N GLY A 89 -31.19 -6.71 24.82
CA GLY A 89 -30.59 -5.40 25.12
C GLY A 89 -29.11 -5.29 24.77
N VAL A 90 -28.56 -6.26 24.03
CA VAL A 90 -27.18 -6.23 23.54
C VAL A 90 -27.12 -5.33 22.31
N HIS A 91 -26.07 -4.55 22.15
CA HIS A 91 -25.83 -3.78 20.95
C HIS A 91 -24.75 -4.47 20.11
N TYR A 92 -24.95 -4.55 18.80
CA TYR A 92 -23.97 -5.08 17.85
C TYR A 92 -23.48 -3.95 16.95
N LEU A 93 -22.18 -3.68 16.99
CA LEU A 93 -21.52 -2.77 16.06
C LEU A 93 -21.25 -3.52 14.75
N ARG A 94 -21.80 -3.05 13.63
CA ARG A 94 -21.53 -3.58 12.30
C ARG A 94 -20.88 -2.53 11.43
N ILE A 95 -19.65 -2.81 11.01
CA ILE A 95 -18.80 -1.94 10.20
C ILE A 95 -18.65 -2.55 8.83
N VAL A 96 -19.35 -2.03 7.81
CA VAL A 96 -19.21 -2.52 6.44
C VAL A 96 -19.51 -1.40 5.42
N CYS A 97 -18.62 -1.21 4.45
CA CYS A 97 -19.03 -0.64 3.16
C CYS A 97 -19.88 -1.70 2.48
N ASP A 98 -21.18 -1.47 2.31
CA ASP A 98 -22.08 -2.46 1.75
C ASP A 98 -22.46 -2.17 0.30
N ASN A 99 -23.19 -3.11 -0.29
CA ASN A 99 -23.68 -3.02 -1.66
C ASN A 99 -24.98 -2.20 -1.79
N ALA A 100 -25.45 -1.51 -0.74
CA ALA A 100 -26.66 -0.69 -0.85
C ALA A 100 -26.43 0.52 -1.79
N TRP A 101 -25.17 0.91 -2.01
CA TRP A 101 -24.75 2.01 -2.88
C TRP A 101 -23.63 1.55 -3.83
N PRO A 102 -23.94 0.78 -4.90
CA PRO A 102 -22.93 0.34 -5.85
C PRO A 102 -22.34 1.54 -6.62
N GLY A 103 -21.04 1.49 -6.92
CA GLY A 103 -20.29 2.58 -7.55
C GLY A 103 -19.82 3.66 -6.57
N LEU A 104 -20.12 3.52 -5.28
CA LEU A 104 -19.67 4.44 -4.24
C LEU A 104 -18.14 4.45 -4.12
N ILE A 105 -17.50 3.32 -4.40
CA ILE A 105 -16.04 3.21 -4.44
C ILE A 105 -15.60 3.07 -5.89
N THR A 106 -15.39 4.21 -6.54
CA THR A 106 -14.76 4.26 -7.86
C THR A 106 -13.50 5.12 -7.76
N LEU A 107 -12.38 4.61 -8.29
CA LEU A 107 -11.15 5.38 -8.37
C LEU A 107 -11.26 6.41 -9.50
N GLU A 108 -11.02 7.67 -9.17
CA GLU A 108 -10.76 8.69 -10.18
C GLU A 108 -9.51 8.31 -10.99
N PRO A 109 -9.36 8.76 -12.26
CA PRO A 109 -8.24 8.34 -13.11
C PRO A 109 -6.87 8.53 -12.47
N TRP A 110 -6.65 9.64 -11.75
CA TRP A 110 -5.39 9.90 -11.05
C TRP A 110 -5.17 8.99 -9.83
N GLN A 111 -6.23 8.49 -9.19
CA GLN A 111 -6.12 7.51 -8.11
C GLN A 111 -5.76 6.14 -8.69
N GLN A 112 -6.36 5.79 -9.82
CA GLN A 112 -6.01 4.57 -10.55
C GLN A 112 -4.54 4.59 -10.97
N GLU A 113 -4.03 5.71 -11.49
CA GLU A 113 -2.59 5.86 -11.81
C GLU A 113 -1.68 5.61 -10.60
N ILE A 114 -2.09 6.04 -9.41
CA ILE A 114 -1.33 5.80 -8.17
C ILE A 114 -1.38 4.32 -7.77
N VAL A 115 -2.56 3.70 -7.80
CA VAL A 115 -2.72 2.26 -7.49
C VAL A 115 -1.93 1.41 -8.49
N ASP A 116 -1.94 1.78 -9.77
CA ASP A 116 -1.20 1.11 -10.84
C ASP A 116 0.32 1.22 -10.64
N ALA A 117 0.79 2.37 -10.15
CA ALA A 117 2.20 2.61 -9.86
C ALA A 117 2.66 1.94 -8.54
N HIS A 118 1.74 1.72 -7.60
CA HIS A 118 1.99 1.22 -6.25
C HIS A 118 1.03 0.09 -5.82
N PRO A 119 0.92 -1.00 -6.62
CA PRO A 119 -0.11 -2.01 -6.40
C PRO A 119 0.15 -2.83 -5.13
N TRP A 120 1.41 -3.04 -4.75
CA TRP A 120 1.74 -3.78 -3.53
C TRP A 120 1.44 -3.01 -2.26
N GLU A 121 1.70 -1.70 -2.24
CA GLU A 121 1.33 -0.83 -1.13
C GLU A 121 -0.19 -0.76 -0.97
N PHE A 122 -0.93 -0.73 -2.07
CA PHE A 122 -2.39 -0.80 -2.06
C PHE A 122 -2.91 -2.13 -1.49
N ILE A 123 -2.43 -3.28 -2.00
CA ILE A 123 -2.79 -4.61 -1.50
C ILE A 123 -2.44 -4.77 -0.02
N ARG A 124 -1.25 -4.29 0.39
CA ARG A 124 -0.81 -4.32 1.78
C ARG A 124 -1.80 -3.56 2.67
N GLY A 125 -2.17 -2.33 2.29
CA GLY A 125 -3.14 -1.52 3.02
C GLY A 125 -4.48 -2.24 3.19
N LEU A 126 -5.03 -2.81 2.12
CA LEU A 126 -6.29 -3.56 2.16
C LEU A 126 -6.21 -4.84 3.01
N ILE A 127 -5.08 -5.56 2.97
CA ILE A 127 -4.90 -6.73 3.83
C ILE A 127 -4.75 -6.33 5.30
N HIS A 128 -4.12 -5.20 5.59
CA HIS A 128 -3.94 -4.73 6.96
C HIS A 128 -5.23 -4.17 7.56
N SER A 129 -6.11 -3.58 6.74
CA SER A 129 -7.41 -3.09 7.21
C SER A 129 -8.44 -4.21 7.37
N ASP A 130 -8.68 -4.99 6.31
CA ASP A 130 -9.84 -5.89 6.20
C ASP A 130 -9.46 -7.32 5.78
N GLY A 131 -8.15 -7.62 5.82
CA GLY A 131 -7.61 -8.93 5.55
C GLY A 131 -6.98 -9.58 6.76
N CYS A 132 -6.55 -10.83 6.56
CA CYS A 132 -5.72 -11.54 7.51
C CYS A 132 -4.83 -12.56 6.81
N ARG A 133 -3.73 -12.89 7.47
CA ARG A 133 -2.87 -14.02 7.11
C ARG A 133 -2.98 -15.08 8.19
N VAL A 134 -3.43 -16.27 7.83
CA VAL A 134 -3.58 -17.40 8.75
C VAL A 134 -2.75 -18.59 8.31
N THR A 135 -2.28 -19.39 9.26
CA THR A 135 -1.62 -20.66 8.99
C THR A 135 -2.58 -21.80 9.32
N ASN A 136 -3.14 -22.44 8.29
CA ASN A 136 -3.91 -23.66 8.47
C ASN A 136 -2.97 -24.85 8.62
N TRP A 137 -3.42 -25.92 9.27
CA TRP A 137 -2.64 -27.15 9.35
C TRP A 137 -3.52 -28.39 9.19
N THR A 138 -2.91 -29.46 8.68
CA THR A 138 -3.53 -30.79 8.58
C THR A 138 -2.48 -31.86 8.90
N THR A 139 -2.90 -33.09 9.11
CA THR A 139 -1.98 -34.23 9.24
C THR A 139 -2.18 -35.19 8.07
N ARG A 140 -1.08 -35.69 7.51
CA ARG A 140 -1.10 -36.71 6.46
C ARG A 140 -0.15 -37.84 6.84
N LEU A 141 -0.60 -39.07 6.64
CA LEU A 141 0.25 -40.25 6.74
C LEU A 141 1.17 -40.31 5.52
N VAL A 142 2.49 -40.29 5.77
CA VAL A 142 3.53 -40.43 4.74
C VAL A 142 4.53 -41.46 5.25
N GLY A 143 4.65 -42.59 4.55
CA GLY A 143 5.54 -43.67 4.95
C GLY A 143 5.22 -44.31 6.31
N GLY A 144 3.95 -44.27 6.76
CA GLY A 144 3.53 -44.81 8.06
C GLY A 144 3.62 -43.81 9.23
N GLU A 145 4.26 -42.65 9.03
CA GLU A 145 4.34 -41.59 10.04
C GLU A 145 3.31 -40.49 9.78
N ARG A 146 2.72 -39.94 10.85
CA ARG A 146 1.84 -38.77 10.77
C ARG A 146 2.69 -37.51 10.69
N LYS A 147 2.67 -36.84 9.54
CA LYS A 147 3.35 -35.56 9.34
C LYS A 147 2.34 -34.41 9.30
N ARG A 148 2.61 -33.35 10.07
CA ARG A 148 1.84 -32.10 10.04
C ARG A 148 2.28 -31.27 8.85
N TYR A 149 1.32 -30.77 8.09
CA TYR A 149 1.52 -29.86 6.97
C TYR A 149 0.82 -28.56 7.24
N GLU A 150 1.55 -27.46 7.08
CA GLU A 150 1.05 -26.11 7.28
C GLU A 150 0.85 -25.42 5.93
N TYR A 151 -0.25 -24.69 5.82
CA TYR A 151 -0.67 -24.00 4.60
C TYR A 151 -1.02 -22.56 4.97
N PRO A 152 -0.07 -21.63 4.81
CA PRO A 152 -0.35 -20.22 4.96
C PRO A 152 -1.37 -19.79 3.91
N ARG A 153 -2.29 -18.91 4.31
CA ARG A 153 -3.42 -18.46 3.50
C ARG A 153 -3.74 -17.02 3.85
N TYR A 154 -3.97 -16.20 2.84
CA TYR A 154 -4.55 -14.88 3.02
C TYR A 154 -6.05 -14.93 2.79
N PHE A 155 -6.77 -14.15 3.59
CA PHE A 155 -8.17 -13.82 3.39
C PHE A 155 -8.33 -12.30 3.33
N PHE A 156 -9.25 -11.86 2.48
CA PHE A 156 -9.75 -10.49 2.46
C PHE A 156 -11.27 -10.56 2.53
N THR A 157 -11.87 -9.85 3.49
CA THR A 157 -13.29 -9.91 3.79
C THR A 157 -13.87 -8.51 3.78
N ASP A 158 -14.69 -8.21 2.78
CA ASP A 158 -15.40 -6.94 2.65
C ASP A 158 -16.82 -7.24 2.16
N VAL A 159 -17.80 -6.36 2.42
CA VAL A 159 -19.17 -6.48 1.89
C VAL A 159 -19.35 -5.75 0.56
N SER A 160 -18.54 -4.74 0.27
CA SER A 160 -18.57 -3.98 -0.97
C SER A 160 -18.02 -4.80 -2.14
N ASP A 161 -18.83 -4.97 -3.18
CA ASP A 161 -18.39 -5.52 -4.47
C ASP A 161 -17.32 -4.64 -5.10
N ASP A 162 -17.41 -3.32 -4.93
CA ASP A 162 -16.45 -2.37 -5.49
C ASP A 162 -15.07 -2.54 -4.86
N THR A 163 -14.98 -2.61 -3.51
CA THR A 163 -13.69 -2.86 -2.83
C THR A 163 -13.12 -4.21 -3.21
N ARG A 164 -13.97 -5.26 -3.17
CA ARG A 164 -13.56 -6.61 -3.56
C ARG A 164 -13.00 -6.63 -4.98
N LYS A 165 -13.65 -5.92 -5.92
CA LYS A 165 -13.21 -5.82 -7.31
C LYS A 165 -11.88 -5.08 -7.44
N LEU A 166 -11.69 -3.96 -6.75
CA LEU A 166 -10.40 -3.25 -6.74
C LEU A 166 -9.26 -4.14 -6.21
N PHE A 167 -9.54 -4.91 -5.16
CA PHE A 167 -8.59 -5.87 -4.60
C PHE A 167 -8.26 -6.96 -5.63
N THR A 168 -9.26 -7.64 -6.20
CA THR A 168 -9.06 -8.74 -7.15
C THR A 168 -8.41 -8.30 -8.45
N ASP A 169 -8.82 -7.17 -9.02
CA ASP A 169 -8.23 -6.63 -10.25
C ASP A 169 -6.74 -6.32 -10.04
N THR A 170 -6.38 -5.83 -8.84
CA THR A 170 -4.98 -5.57 -8.50
C THR A 170 -4.20 -6.88 -8.30
N LEU A 171 -4.79 -7.89 -7.65
CA LEU A 171 -4.18 -9.22 -7.53
C LEU A 171 -3.92 -9.88 -8.89
N ASP A 172 -4.88 -9.79 -9.81
CA ASP A 172 -4.76 -10.35 -11.17
C ASP A 172 -3.58 -9.72 -11.93
N ARG A 173 -3.43 -8.39 -11.83
CA ARG A 173 -2.29 -7.66 -12.45
C ARG A 173 -0.95 -8.04 -11.83
N LEU A 174 -0.94 -8.40 -10.55
CA LEU A 174 0.25 -8.89 -9.84
C LEU A 174 0.54 -10.37 -10.10
N GLY A 175 -0.33 -11.09 -10.82
CA GLY A 175 -0.22 -12.53 -11.02
C GLY A 175 -0.46 -13.34 -9.74
N VAL A 176 -1.18 -12.77 -8.76
CA VAL A 176 -1.54 -13.43 -7.52
C VAL A 176 -2.85 -14.15 -7.72
N GLU A 177 -2.81 -15.47 -7.67
CA GLU A 177 -4.00 -16.29 -7.88
C GLU A 177 -4.86 -16.37 -6.63
N TRP A 178 -6.16 -16.12 -6.79
CA TRP A 178 -7.13 -16.06 -5.72
C TRP A 178 -8.40 -16.85 -6.05
N THR A 179 -9.25 -17.03 -5.05
CA THR A 179 -10.55 -17.72 -5.16
C THR A 179 -11.61 -16.98 -4.37
N HIS A 180 -12.83 -16.92 -4.90
CA HIS A 180 -13.99 -16.50 -4.10
C HIS A 180 -14.41 -17.62 -3.15
N CYS A 181 -14.65 -17.26 -1.90
CA CYS A 181 -15.35 -18.09 -0.93
C CYS A 181 -16.73 -17.48 -0.69
N THR A 182 -17.76 -18.26 -0.98
CA THR A 182 -19.15 -17.87 -0.75
C THR A 182 -19.59 -18.31 0.64
N ARG A 183 -20.42 -17.50 1.28
CA ARG A 183 -21.11 -17.84 2.54
C ARG A 183 -22.61 -17.69 2.30
N HIS A 184 -23.37 -18.76 2.52
CA HIS A 184 -24.82 -18.80 2.26
C HIS A 184 -25.21 -18.37 0.83
N GLY A 185 -24.37 -18.66 -0.16
CA GLY A 185 -24.63 -18.30 -1.57
C GLY A 185 -24.12 -16.91 -1.98
N SER A 186 -23.74 -16.04 -1.04
CA SER A 186 -23.19 -14.71 -1.34
C SER A 186 -21.65 -14.73 -1.34
N PRO A 187 -20.98 -14.12 -2.35
CA PRO A 187 -19.55 -13.87 -2.30
C PRO A 187 -19.24 -12.98 -1.10
N TYR A 188 -18.38 -13.45 -0.20
CA TYR A 188 -18.09 -12.72 1.04
C TYR A 188 -16.60 -12.58 1.29
N ASN A 189 -15.82 -13.63 0.94
CA ASN A 189 -14.38 -13.63 1.16
C ASN A 189 -13.62 -13.87 -0.13
N ILE A 190 -12.48 -13.21 -0.29
CA ILE A 190 -11.47 -13.53 -1.29
C ILE A 190 -10.33 -14.26 -0.58
N SER A 191 -9.81 -15.30 -1.21
CA SER A 191 -8.78 -16.12 -0.60
C SER A 191 -7.62 -16.46 -1.53
N VAL A 192 -6.41 -16.22 -1.03
CA VAL A 192 -5.14 -16.57 -1.68
C VAL A 192 -4.50 -17.72 -0.90
N ALA A 193 -4.45 -18.90 -1.52
CA ALA A 193 -3.98 -20.13 -0.88
C ALA A 193 -2.90 -20.87 -1.68
N ARG A 194 -2.69 -20.51 -2.95
CA ARG A 194 -1.68 -21.17 -3.78
C ARG A 194 -0.30 -20.77 -3.29
N ARG A 195 0.59 -21.76 -3.12
CA ARG A 195 1.90 -21.57 -2.49
C ARG A 195 2.73 -20.45 -3.13
N ALA A 196 2.73 -20.36 -4.47
CA ALA A 196 3.45 -19.30 -5.18
C ALA A 196 2.86 -17.91 -4.90
N SER A 197 1.53 -17.79 -4.97
CA SER A 197 0.80 -16.55 -4.69
C SER A 197 0.93 -16.10 -3.24
N VAL A 198 0.91 -17.04 -2.29
CA VAL A 198 1.17 -16.76 -0.87
C VAL A 198 2.61 -16.30 -0.65
N ALA A 199 3.59 -16.90 -1.33
CA ALA A 199 4.98 -16.46 -1.24
C ALA A 199 5.18 -15.04 -1.79
N LEU A 200 4.48 -14.68 -2.88
CA LEU A 200 4.45 -13.31 -3.39
C LEU A 200 3.84 -12.35 -2.36
N MET A 201 2.67 -12.69 -1.81
CA MET A 201 2.03 -11.89 -0.77
C MET A 201 2.92 -11.74 0.47
N ASP A 202 3.62 -12.79 0.89
CA ASP A 202 4.54 -12.74 2.04
C ASP A 202 5.71 -11.77 1.80
N ALA A 203 6.27 -11.75 0.59
CA ALA A 203 7.39 -10.89 0.24
C ALA A 203 7.02 -9.40 0.21
N HIS A 204 5.73 -9.07 -0.01
CA HIS A 204 5.29 -7.71 -0.27
C HIS A 204 4.29 -7.15 0.76
N VAL A 205 3.56 -8.00 1.49
CA VAL A 205 2.60 -7.57 2.52
C VAL A 205 3.27 -7.60 3.88
N GLY A 206 3.73 -8.78 4.33
CA GLY A 206 4.45 -9.00 5.59
C GLY A 206 3.79 -8.43 6.87
N PRO A 207 4.28 -8.80 8.06
CA PRO A 207 3.96 -8.04 9.27
C PRO A 207 4.63 -6.65 9.23
N GLU A 208 3.98 -5.63 9.78
CA GLU A 208 4.58 -4.30 9.94
C GLU A 208 5.84 -4.39 10.84
N HIS A 209 6.89 -3.66 10.48
CA HIS A 209 8.10 -3.47 11.30
C HIS A 209 8.00 -2.19 12.11
#